data_AF-A0AA86P9M6-F1
#
_entry.id   AF-A0AA86P9M6-F1
#
_cell.length_a   1.000
_cell.length_b   1.000
_cell.length_c   1.000
_cell.angle_alpha   90.00
_cell.angle_beta   90.00
_cell.angle_gamma   90.00
#
_symmetry.space_group_name_H-M   'P 1'
#
loop_
_entity.id
_entity.type
_entity.pdbx_description
1 polymer ?
#
loop_
_entity_poly.entity_id
_entity_poly.type
_entity_poly.pdbx_seq_one_letter_code
_entity_poly.pdbx_strand_id
1 'polypeptide(L)'
;MHKQQFNNKCAQLSSAGDPVSLKNLCQTSVENLKQISIKDLIKKTVMTDTILWGFQITKPIQMVGINFVIEDDQHDAIEVAIYNQLPVRSPIKKLDALLFPGCKIGIKNPYLRCCSDGNFMLRNDNPSNIIIQRPNEPIEIKPVQAQSENAIENEVKEIVKIPIAEYYGSTIIKVTNSNGRGLFAFKNIARGTNIVVERSLGKNNENASNFVMLNIVGNKMNTNSQSNLNNMLVIEQTNDEILRAKLNCLYAGNMRTDCPNIKQIRLNNFKDFDTSFVSAEMIYQIVKFNSFGGENEQCNLFFIISFANHAKQPNACLVQEGEFHILKALRNIKADEEITIDYVGGIQNRKEALLNWGITRE
;
A
#
# COMPACT_ATOMS: atom_id res chain seq x y z
N MET A 1 -0.67 -15.39 -49.68
CA MET A 1 0.78 -15.11 -49.65
C MET A 1 1.11 -13.68 -49.16
N HIS A 2 0.38 -13.08 -48.19
CA HIS A 2 0.71 -11.74 -47.65
C HIS A 2 0.13 -11.44 -46.25
N LYS A 3 0.18 -12.38 -45.30
CA LYS A 3 -0.17 -12.08 -43.88
C LYS A 3 0.76 -12.70 -42.83
N GLN A 4 1.90 -13.26 -43.23
CA GLN A 4 2.82 -13.96 -42.31
C GLN A 4 4.17 -13.26 -42.10
N GLN A 5 4.35 -12.02 -42.56
CA GLN A 5 5.62 -11.28 -42.44
C GLN A 5 5.59 -10.05 -41.51
N PHE A 6 4.45 -9.71 -40.90
CA PHE A 6 4.35 -8.54 -40.01
C PHE A 6 4.44 -8.83 -38.51
N ASN A 7 4.40 -10.10 -38.08
CA ASN A 7 4.45 -10.45 -36.65
C ASN A 7 5.83 -10.89 -36.13
N ASN A 8 6.88 -10.92 -36.97
CA ASN A 8 8.22 -11.38 -36.58
C ASN A 8 9.27 -10.26 -36.41
N LYS A 9 8.86 -8.98 -36.36
CA LYS A 9 9.79 -7.85 -36.09
C LYS A 9 9.60 -7.16 -34.74
N CYS A 10 8.62 -7.52 -33.93
CA CYS A 10 8.45 -7.00 -32.57
C CYS A 10 8.87 -7.97 -31.45
N ALA A 11 9.33 -9.19 -31.79
CA ALA A 11 9.80 -10.19 -30.82
C ALA A 11 11.32 -10.16 -30.56
N GLN A 12 12.02 -9.12 -31.04
CA GLN A 12 13.44 -8.89 -30.81
C GLN A 12 13.72 -7.40 -30.53
N LEU A 13 13.11 -6.84 -29.48
CA LEU A 13 13.71 -5.69 -28.79
C LEU A 13 14.30 -6.23 -27.49
N SER A 14 15.61 -6.38 -27.60
CA SER A 14 16.52 -7.10 -26.74
C SER A 14 16.58 -6.52 -25.33
N SER A 15 16.91 -7.41 -24.41
CA SER A 15 17.68 -7.19 -23.19
C SER A 15 19.06 -6.51 -23.40
N ALA A 16 19.28 -5.79 -24.50
CA ALA A 16 20.51 -5.04 -24.72
C ALA A 16 20.39 -3.67 -24.02
N GLY A 17 21.32 -3.37 -23.12
CA GLY A 17 21.38 -2.05 -22.47
C GLY A 17 21.50 -0.92 -23.50
N ASP A 18 21.05 0.27 -23.13
CA ASP A 18 21.13 1.47 -23.98
C ASP A 18 22.60 1.88 -24.15
N PRO A 19 23.16 1.93 -25.39
CA PRO A 19 24.58 2.19 -25.59
C PRO A 19 25.07 3.54 -25.04
N VAL A 20 24.20 4.55 -24.98
CA VAL A 20 24.53 5.87 -24.43
C VAL A 20 24.63 5.77 -22.91
N SER A 21 23.63 5.15 -22.29
CA SER A 21 23.59 4.95 -20.84
C SER A 21 24.69 4.01 -20.33
N LEU A 22 25.00 2.93 -21.07
CA LEU A 22 26.08 2.00 -20.72
C LEU A 22 27.46 2.66 -20.72
N LYS A 23 27.72 3.59 -21.66
CA LYS A 23 28.98 4.36 -21.72
C LYS A 23 29.05 5.50 -20.70
N ASN A 24 27.91 5.88 -20.12
CA ASN A 24 27.82 6.99 -19.19
C ASN A 24 28.31 6.59 -17.79
N LEU A 25 29.58 6.84 -17.49
CA LEU A 25 30.20 6.58 -16.19
C LEU A 25 30.71 7.89 -15.59
N CYS A 26 30.26 8.23 -14.38
CA CYS A 26 30.74 9.39 -13.64
C CYS A 26 31.79 8.99 -12.59
N GLN A 27 33.01 9.51 -12.73
CA GLN A 27 34.09 9.31 -11.73
C GLN A 27 34.20 10.46 -10.72
N THR A 28 33.61 11.62 -11.03
CA THR A 28 33.62 12.82 -10.18
C THR A 28 32.90 12.57 -8.85
N SER A 29 33.46 13.10 -7.75
CA SER A 29 32.84 13.06 -6.42
C SER A 29 31.62 13.97 -6.35
N VAL A 30 30.67 13.64 -5.47
CA VAL A 30 29.38 14.33 -5.35
C VAL A 30 29.54 15.83 -5.07
N GLU A 31 30.50 16.18 -4.24
CA GLU A 31 30.81 17.55 -3.81
C GLU A 31 31.26 18.46 -4.98
N ASN A 32 31.78 17.86 -6.05
CA ASN A 32 32.30 18.58 -7.22
C ASN A 32 31.31 18.59 -8.40
N LEU A 33 30.12 18.01 -8.24
CA LEU A 33 29.10 17.99 -9.29
C LEU A 33 28.16 19.19 -9.17
N LYS A 34 27.81 19.79 -10.32
CA LYS A 34 26.82 20.86 -10.35
C LYS A 34 25.41 20.29 -10.17
N GLN A 35 24.67 20.76 -9.18
CA GLN A 35 23.27 20.39 -9.01
C GLN A 35 22.40 20.99 -10.13
N ILE A 36 21.47 20.20 -10.66
CA ILE A 36 20.47 20.61 -11.64
C ILE A 36 19.07 20.15 -11.22
N SER A 37 18.02 20.76 -11.78
CA SER A 37 16.61 20.37 -11.60
C SER A 37 16.09 19.52 -12.77
N ILE A 38 14.88 18.96 -12.64
CA ILE A 38 14.25 18.20 -13.73
C ILE A 38 14.01 19.07 -14.97
N LYS A 39 13.67 20.36 -14.78
CA LYS A 39 13.45 21.31 -15.88
C LYS A 39 14.72 21.62 -16.68
N ASP A 40 15.90 21.44 -16.10
CA ASP A 40 17.18 21.68 -16.77
C ASP A 40 17.61 20.51 -17.67
N LEU A 41 16.88 19.38 -17.65
CA LEU A 41 17.23 18.18 -18.41
C LEU A 41 17.08 18.40 -19.91
N ILE A 42 18.12 18.05 -20.66
CA ILE A 42 18.13 18.11 -22.12
C ILE A 42 17.77 16.74 -22.70
N LYS A 43 16.76 16.72 -23.56
CA LYS A 43 16.24 15.50 -24.22
C LYS A 43 17.34 14.78 -24.99
N LYS A 44 17.47 13.47 -24.78
CA LYS A 44 18.42 12.58 -25.47
C LYS A 44 19.90 12.97 -25.25
N THR A 45 20.20 13.66 -24.14
CA THR A 45 21.55 14.12 -23.81
C THR A 45 21.93 13.67 -22.41
N VAL A 46 23.22 13.33 -22.23
CA VAL A 46 23.83 13.06 -20.92
C VAL A 46 24.31 14.39 -20.36
N MET A 47 23.86 14.77 -19.17
CA MET A 47 24.26 16.02 -18.51
C MET A 47 25.57 15.80 -17.74
N THR A 48 26.73 15.90 -18.40
CA THR A 48 28.04 15.62 -17.76
C THR A 48 28.39 16.60 -16.64
N ASP A 49 29.08 16.11 -15.60
CA ASP A 49 29.52 16.87 -14.43
C ASP A 49 28.37 17.51 -13.64
N THR A 50 27.19 16.88 -13.71
CA THR A 50 26.01 17.30 -12.96
C THR A 50 25.44 16.18 -12.09
N ILE A 51 24.63 16.58 -11.11
CA ILE A 51 23.83 15.67 -10.28
C ILE A 51 22.39 16.18 -10.18
N LEU A 52 21.45 15.27 -10.35
CA LEU A 52 20.03 15.50 -10.05
C LEU A 52 19.67 14.83 -8.73
N TRP A 53 19.05 15.56 -7.82
CA TRP A 53 18.50 15.04 -6.57
C TRP A 53 16.98 15.01 -6.63
N GLY A 54 16.38 13.96 -6.07
CA GLY A 54 14.93 13.91 -5.87
C GLY A 54 14.53 12.85 -4.85
N PHE A 55 13.32 12.97 -4.31
CA PHE A 55 12.74 11.99 -3.40
C PHE A 55 11.93 10.96 -4.18
N GLN A 56 12.15 9.67 -3.90
CA GLN A 56 11.32 8.60 -4.45
C GLN A 56 9.88 8.73 -3.91
N ILE A 57 8.89 8.83 -4.80
CA ILE A 57 7.47 9.00 -4.43
C ILE A 57 6.61 7.77 -4.75
N THR A 58 7.11 6.83 -5.57
CA THR A 58 6.40 5.58 -5.90
C THR A 58 7.20 4.35 -5.46
N LYS A 59 6.49 3.22 -5.25
CA LYS A 59 7.16 1.93 -5.02
C LYS A 59 7.95 1.51 -6.27
N PRO A 60 9.12 0.89 -6.10
CA PRO A 60 9.89 0.43 -7.25
C PRO A 60 9.22 -0.79 -7.89
N ILE A 61 9.19 -0.81 -9.22
CA ILE A 61 8.70 -1.94 -10.02
C ILE A 61 9.90 -2.56 -10.73
N GLN A 62 10.19 -3.83 -10.46
CA GLN A 62 11.25 -4.55 -11.16
C GLN A 62 10.68 -5.25 -12.41
N MET A 63 11.12 -4.80 -13.58
CA MET A 63 10.91 -5.47 -14.87
C MET A 63 12.26 -5.99 -15.39
N VAL A 64 12.77 -5.45 -16.50
CA VAL A 64 14.15 -5.65 -16.97
C VAL A 64 15.13 -4.77 -16.17
N GLY A 65 14.70 -3.53 -15.84
CA GLY A 65 15.34 -2.64 -14.87
C GLY A 65 14.41 -2.41 -13.68
N ILE A 66 14.83 -1.57 -12.75
CA ILE A 66 14.01 -1.11 -11.63
C ILE A 66 13.48 0.28 -11.99
N ASN A 67 12.15 0.41 -12.07
CA ASN A 67 11.47 1.65 -12.39
C ASN A 67 10.79 2.26 -11.16
N PHE A 68 10.88 3.57 -10.98
CA PHE A 68 10.19 4.35 -9.96
C PHE A 68 10.11 5.81 -10.38
N VAL A 69 9.44 6.65 -9.61
CA VAL A 69 9.32 8.09 -9.85
C VAL A 69 10.03 8.85 -8.73
N ILE A 70 10.80 9.87 -9.10
CA ILE A 70 11.37 10.84 -8.17
C ILE A 70 10.73 12.21 -8.37
N GLU A 71 10.61 12.97 -7.28
CA GLU A 71 10.21 14.38 -7.26
C GLU A 71 11.41 15.25 -6.83
N ASP A 72 11.72 16.32 -7.57
CA ASP A 72 12.79 17.26 -7.20
C ASP A 72 12.33 18.34 -6.20
N ASP A 73 13.21 19.27 -5.84
CA ASP A 73 12.91 20.37 -4.91
C ASP A 73 11.96 21.44 -5.47
N GLN A 74 11.68 21.40 -6.78
CA GLN A 74 10.72 22.27 -7.45
C GLN A 74 9.35 21.61 -7.65
N HIS A 75 9.15 20.42 -7.06
CA HIS A 75 7.94 19.60 -7.19
C HIS A 75 7.64 19.10 -8.61
N ASP A 76 8.65 19.04 -9.48
CA ASP A 76 8.53 18.33 -10.75
C ASP A 76 8.80 16.84 -10.51
N ALA A 77 8.09 15.97 -11.24
CA ALA A 77 8.23 14.51 -11.10
C ALA A 77 8.66 13.87 -12.42
N ILE A 78 9.54 12.87 -12.35
CA ILE A 78 10.03 12.15 -13.52
C ILE A 78 10.25 10.66 -13.24
N GLU A 79 9.92 9.81 -14.22
CA GLU A 79 10.21 8.37 -14.15
C GLU A 79 11.71 8.12 -14.28
N VAL A 80 12.23 7.21 -13.45
CA VAL A 80 13.61 6.76 -13.41
C VAL A 80 13.65 5.26 -13.62
N ALA A 81 14.49 4.79 -14.55
CA ALA A 81 14.80 3.39 -14.79
C ALA A 81 16.29 3.13 -14.53
N ILE A 82 16.59 2.39 -13.46
CA ILE A 82 17.96 1.99 -13.11
C ILE A 82 18.19 0.51 -13.47
N TYR A 83 19.33 0.21 -14.06
CA TYR A 83 19.73 -1.13 -14.48
C TYR A 83 21.01 -1.55 -13.75
N ASN A 84 21.29 -2.86 -13.75
CA ASN A 84 22.49 -3.47 -13.17
C ASN A 84 22.69 -3.25 -11.65
N GLN A 85 21.71 -2.66 -10.96
CA GLN A 85 21.76 -2.45 -9.51
C GLN A 85 21.43 -3.70 -8.71
N LEU A 86 20.53 -4.51 -9.24
CA LEU A 86 20.16 -5.80 -8.69
C LEU A 86 20.05 -6.80 -9.85
N PRO A 87 20.34 -8.09 -9.61
CA PRO A 87 20.03 -9.15 -10.56
C PRO A 87 18.57 -9.08 -11.01
N VAL A 88 18.34 -9.28 -12.32
CA VAL A 88 17.01 -9.42 -12.93
C VAL A 88 16.34 -10.63 -12.25
N ARG A 89 15.29 -10.41 -11.44
CA ARG A 89 14.64 -11.36 -10.50
C ARG A 89 15.18 -11.38 -9.06
N SER A 90 15.65 -10.24 -8.57
CA SER A 90 15.89 -10.13 -7.13
C SER A 90 14.58 -10.21 -6.36
N PRO A 91 14.56 -10.85 -5.17
CA PRO A 91 13.34 -10.91 -4.36
C PRO A 91 12.83 -9.50 -4.05
N ILE A 92 11.51 -9.29 -4.15
CA ILE A 92 10.86 -7.99 -3.92
C ILE A 92 11.22 -7.42 -2.55
N LYS A 93 11.34 -8.26 -1.51
CA LYS A 93 11.82 -7.85 -0.16
C LYS A 93 13.19 -7.16 -0.19
N LYS A 94 14.11 -7.58 -1.07
CA LYS A 94 15.45 -6.97 -1.22
C LYS A 94 15.39 -5.66 -2.00
N LEU A 95 14.43 -5.55 -2.92
CA LEU A 95 14.15 -4.32 -3.66
C LEU A 95 13.53 -3.25 -2.75
N ASP A 96 12.50 -3.62 -1.98
CA ASP A 96 11.81 -2.73 -1.04
C ASP A 96 12.71 -2.28 0.12
N ALA A 97 13.68 -3.10 0.54
CA ALA A 97 14.70 -2.69 1.51
C ALA A 97 15.74 -1.71 0.93
N LEU A 98 15.98 -1.76 -0.38
CA LEU A 98 16.95 -0.89 -1.07
C LEU A 98 16.32 0.45 -1.48
N LEU A 99 15.10 0.40 -2.01
CA LEU A 99 14.37 1.53 -2.58
C LEU A 99 12.92 1.49 -2.08
N PHE A 100 12.51 2.53 -1.38
CA PHE A 100 11.14 2.70 -0.91
C PHE A 100 10.77 4.19 -0.95
N PRO A 101 9.47 4.52 -1.04
CA PRO A 101 9.03 5.91 -1.01
C PRO A 101 9.61 6.66 0.20
N GLY A 102 10.22 7.82 -0.06
CA GLY A 102 10.95 8.62 0.94
C GLY A 102 12.48 8.51 0.85
N CYS A 103 13.05 7.57 0.09
CA CYS A 103 14.48 7.58 -0.21
C CYS A 103 14.87 8.82 -1.01
N LYS A 104 15.94 9.52 -0.62
CA LYS A 104 16.54 10.59 -1.43
C LYS A 104 17.52 9.98 -2.43
N ILE A 105 17.26 10.18 -3.70
CA ILE A 105 17.97 9.59 -4.82
C ILE A 105 18.82 10.67 -5.50
N GLY A 106 20.11 10.40 -5.64
CA GLY A 106 21.05 11.21 -6.42
C GLY A 106 21.43 10.49 -7.70
N ILE A 107 21.31 11.15 -8.84
CA ILE A 107 21.67 10.60 -10.16
C ILE A 107 22.79 11.46 -10.75
N LYS A 108 24.00 10.92 -10.78
CA LYS A 108 25.15 11.55 -11.44
C LYS A 108 25.03 11.43 -12.95
N ASN A 109 25.43 12.47 -13.67
CA ASN A 109 25.35 12.54 -15.13
C ASN A 109 23.99 12.05 -15.69
N PRO A 110 22.85 12.64 -15.27
CA PRO A 110 21.54 12.14 -15.66
C PRO A 110 21.36 12.15 -17.18
N TYR A 111 20.75 11.07 -17.69
CA TYR A 111 20.49 10.86 -19.10
C TYR A 111 18.99 10.74 -19.35
N LEU A 112 18.43 11.73 -20.06
CA LEU A 112 17.01 11.76 -20.40
C LEU A 112 16.75 11.02 -21.71
N ARG A 113 16.20 9.80 -21.62
CA ARG A 113 15.87 8.95 -22.75
C ARG A 113 14.44 9.22 -23.24
N CYS A 114 14.24 9.14 -24.56
CA CYS A 114 12.91 9.05 -25.17
C CYS A 114 12.51 7.58 -25.30
N CYS A 115 11.34 7.22 -24.77
CA CYS A 115 10.73 5.90 -24.89
C CYS A 115 10.00 5.72 -26.22
N SER A 116 9.65 4.47 -26.54
CA SER A 116 8.96 4.12 -27.79
C SER A 116 7.52 4.63 -27.86
N ASP A 117 6.92 4.93 -26.72
CA ASP A 117 5.60 5.55 -26.55
C ASP A 117 5.64 7.08 -26.65
N GLY A 118 6.83 7.68 -26.85
CA GLY A 118 7.03 9.12 -26.95
C GLY A 118 7.26 9.83 -25.61
N ASN A 119 7.19 9.11 -24.48
CA ASN A 119 7.45 9.67 -23.16
C ASN A 119 8.95 9.80 -22.87
N PHE A 120 9.32 10.63 -21.90
CA PHE A 120 10.70 10.81 -21.46
C PHE A 120 10.91 10.24 -20.05
N MET A 121 12.03 9.54 -19.86
CA MET A 121 12.44 9.02 -18.55
C MET A 121 13.94 9.16 -18.35
N LEU A 122 14.38 9.19 -17.10
CA LEU A 122 15.79 9.08 -16.75
C LEU A 122 16.21 7.62 -16.83
N ARG A 123 17.26 7.34 -17.59
CA ARG A 123 17.83 5.99 -17.70
C ARG A 123 19.25 5.97 -17.15
N ASN A 124 19.54 4.99 -16.30
CA ASN A 124 20.89 4.77 -15.77
C ASN A 124 21.27 3.29 -15.76
N ASP A 125 22.29 2.91 -16.53
CA ASP A 125 22.80 1.53 -16.58
C ASP A 125 24.04 1.29 -15.71
N ASN A 126 24.64 2.35 -15.14
CA ASN A 126 25.85 2.27 -14.33
C ASN A 126 25.55 2.48 -12.83
N PRO A 127 25.64 1.42 -11.99
CA PRO A 127 25.29 1.49 -10.58
C PRO A 127 25.98 2.61 -9.77
N SER A 128 27.23 2.93 -10.09
CA SER A 128 28.05 3.94 -9.39
C SER A 128 27.54 5.37 -9.56
N ASN A 129 26.66 5.62 -10.53
CA ASN A 129 26.05 6.92 -10.76
C ASN A 129 24.83 7.16 -9.87
N ILE A 130 24.34 6.14 -9.15
CA ILE A 130 23.19 6.25 -8.27
C ILE A 130 23.65 6.36 -6.82
N ILE A 131 23.09 7.32 -6.11
CA ILE A 131 23.24 7.52 -4.67
C ILE A 131 21.87 7.35 -4.05
N ILE A 132 21.79 6.58 -2.98
CA ILE A 132 20.54 6.33 -2.26
C ILE A 132 20.80 6.73 -0.81
N GLN A 133 20.05 7.71 -0.31
CA GLN A 133 20.03 8.08 1.10
C GLN A 133 18.68 7.69 1.68
N ARG A 134 18.69 6.82 2.68
CA ARG A 134 17.47 6.30 3.30
C ARG A 134 17.06 7.18 4.48
N PRO A 135 15.75 7.46 4.66
CA PRO A 135 15.28 8.04 5.90
C PRO A 135 15.53 7.02 7.02
N ASN A 136 16.38 7.39 7.99
CA ASN A 136 16.86 6.59 9.13
C ASN A 136 18.16 5.78 8.94
N GLU A 137 18.98 6.05 7.93
CA GLU A 137 20.42 5.82 8.15
C GLU A 137 20.89 6.84 9.20
N PRO A 138 21.64 6.42 10.24
CA PRO A 138 22.21 7.38 11.15
C PRO A 138 23.06 8.32 10.32
N ILE A 139 22.59 9.56 10.18
CA ILE A 139 23.47 10.67 9.86
C ILE A 139 24.59 10.54 10.89
N GLU A 140 25.83 10.41 10.44
CA GLU A 140 26.96 10.49 11.35
C GLU A 140 26.99 11.95 11.83
N ILE A 141 26.21 12.23 12.88
CA ILE A 141 26.09 13.57 13.46
C ILE A 141 27.41 13.82 14.17
N LYS A 142 28.33 14.53 13.50
CA LYS A 142 29.38 15.24 14.21
C LYS A 142 28.73 16.26 15.13
N PRO A 143 29.14 16.35 16.40
CA PRO A 143 28.46 17.18 17.38
C PRO A 143 28.63 18.64 17.01
N VAL A 144 27.52 19.33 16.78
CA VAL A 144 27.50 20.81 16.74
C VAL A 144 26.68 21.29 17.93
N GLN A 145 27.29 22.23 18.63
CA GLN A 145 26.90 22.75 19.93
C GLN A 145 25.56 23.49 19.87
N ALA A 146 24.85 23.41 21.00
CA ALA A 146 23.57 24.03 21.26
C ALA A 146 23.58 25.54 21.08
N GLN A 147 22.56 26.11 20.40
CA GLN A 147 22.05 27.46 20.70
C GLN A 147 20.53 27.61 20.44
N SER A 148 19.88 28.09 21.50
CA SER A 148 18.68 28.95 21.64
C SER A 148 17.33 28.53 21.05
N GLU A 149 16.48 28.10 21.99
CA GLU A 149 15.06 28.40 22.16
C GLU A 149 14.69 29.82 21.67
N ASN A 150 13.91 29.94 20.58
CA ASN A 150 12.96 31.03 20.29
C ASN A 150 12.41 30.94 18.85
N ALA A 151 11.64 29.88 18.55
CA ALA A 151 10.81 29.81 17.34
C ALA A 151 9.45 29.12 17.56
N ILE A 152 9.10 28.79 18.80
CA ILE A 152 7.99 27.89 19.16
C ILE A 152 6.60 28.54 18.99
N GLU A 153 6.48 29.87 18.88
CA GLU A 153 5.16 30.51 18.86
C GLU A 153 4.52 30.70 17.48
N ASN A 154 5.27 30.50 16.38
CA ASN A 154 4.70 30.61 15.02
C ASN A 154 4.46 29.26 14.33
N GLU A 155 4.94 28.14 14.89
CA GLU A 155 4.67 26.78 14.39
C GLU A 155 3.31 26.20 14.86
N VAL A 156 2.57 26.89 15.72
CA VAL A 156 1.31 26.37 16.30
C VAL A 156 0.10 26.49 15.35
N LYS A 157 0.26 27.10 14.16
CA LYS A 157 -0.83 27.28 13.17
C LYS A 157 -0.71 26.49 11.87
N GLU A 158 0.41 25.82 11.63
CA GLU A 158 0.45 24.66 10.73
C GLU A 158 0.60 23.42 11.60
N ILE A 159 -0.52 22.98 12.19
CA ILE A 159 -0.59 21.62 12.72
C ILE A 159 -0.46 20.69 11.52
N VAL A 160 0.79 20.29 11.29
CA VAL A 160 1.24 19.10 10.58
C VAL A 160 0.10 18.09 10.55
N LYS A 161 -0.53 17.92 9.38
CA LYS A 161 -1.28 16.69 9.10
C LYS A 161 -0.24 15.57 9.14
N ILE A 162 -0.01 15.04 10.33
CA ILE A 162 0.80 13.85 10.55
C ILE A 162 0.21 12.80 9.60
N PRO A 163 0.99 12.23 8.66
CA PRO A 163 0.50 11.14 7.84
C PRO A 163 0.07 10.04 8.81
N ILE A 164 -1.22 9.74 8.86
CA ILE A 164 -1.74 8.74 9.79
C ILE A 164 -1.12 7.41 9.37
N ALA A 165 -0.10 6.93 10.08
CA ALA A 165 0.36 5.56 9.91
C ALA A 165 -0.76 4.61 10.35
N GLU A 166 -0.80 3.39 9.81
CA GLU A 166 -1.72 2.38 10.34
C GLU A 166 -1.51 2.25 11.85
N TYR A 167 -2.60 2.32 12.59
CA TYR A 167 -2.60 2.43 14.04
C TYR A 167 -3.56 1.41 14.62
N TYR A 168 -3.06 0.55 15.50
CA TYR A 168 -3.88 -0.39 16.26
C TYR A 168 -3.81 0.00 17.73
N GLY A 169 -4.85 0.69 18.20
CA GLY A 169 -4.96 1.16 19.58
C GLY A 169 -5.04 0.04 20.60
N SER A 170 -5.40 0.35 21.84
CA SER A 170 -5.42 -0.63 22.94
C SER A 170 -6.60 -1.60 22.84
N THR A 171 -6.50 -2.53 21.89
CA THR A 171 -7.50 -3.56 21.59
C THR A 171 -6.91 -4.97 21.71
N ILE A 172 -7.78 -5.97 21.72
CA ILE A 172 -7.44 -7.40 21.69
C ILE A 172 -8.54 -8.17 20.95
N ILE A 173 -8.20 -9.28 20.32
CA ILE A 173 -9.19 -10.18 19.69
C ILE A 173 -9.45 -11.34 20.64
N LYS A 174 -10.74 -11.63 20.87
CA LYS A 174 -11.18 -12.71 21.76
C LYS A 174 -12.27 -13.54 21.10
N VAL A 175 -12.44 -14.77 21.58
CA VAL A 175 -13.58 -15.62 21.21
C VAL A 175 -14.86 -15.04 21.79
N THR A 176 -15.94 -15.08 21.02
CA THR A 176 -17.28 -14.69 21.46
C THR A 176 -18.21 -15.90 21.44
N ASN A 177 -19.26 -15.86 22.26
CA ASN A 177 -20.19 -17.00 22.36
C ASN A 177 -21.05 -17.18 21.11
N SER A 178 -21.33 -16.11 20.37
CA SER A 178 -22.30 -16.11 19.24
C SER A 178 -21.67 -15.88 17.87
N ASN A 179 -20.55 -15.15 17.80
CA ASN A 179 -19.99 -14.66 16.53
C ASN A 179 -18.59 -15.24 16.24
N GLY A 180 -18.17 -16.24 17.02
CA GLY A 180 -16.85 -16.87 16.94
C GLY A 180 -15.77 -16.00 17.56
N ARG A 181 -15.53 -14.78 17.05
CA ARG A 181 -14.51 -13.84 17.55
C ARG A 181 -15.03 -12.41 17.56
N GLY A 182 -14.34 -11.53 18.28
CA GLY A 182 -14.67 -10.12 18.38
C GLY A 182 -13.46 -9.28 18.78
N LEU A 183 -13.53 -7.98 18.47
CA LEU A 183 -12.57 -6.96 18.89
C LEU A 183 -12.99 -6.39 20.25
N PHE A 184 -12.09 -6.36 21.22
CA PHE A 184 -12.35 -5.91 22.59
C PHE A 184 -11.39 -4.81 23.00
N ALA A 185 -11.85 -3.91 23.88
CA ALA A 185 -11.00 -2.91 24.48
C ALA A 185 -10.06 -3.55 25.53
N PHE A 186 -8.76 -3.34 25.42
CA PHE A 186 -7.78 -3.81 26.42
C PHE A 186 -7.75 -2.92 27.68
N LYS A 187 -8.06 -1.63 27.50
CA LYS A 187 -8.21 -0.62 28.57
C LYS A 187 -9.38 0.28 28.24
N ASN A 188 -9.80 1.12 29.19
CA ASN A 188 -10.85 2.10 28.95
C ASN A 188 -10.50 3.00 27.75
N ILE A 189 -11.47 3.22 26.86
CA ILE A 189 -11.35 4.09 25.68
C ILE A 189 -12.35 5.23 25.84
N ALA A 190 -11.87 6.47 25.75
CA ALA A 190 -12.72 7.65 25.83
C ALA A 190 -13.50 7.86 24.52
N ARG A 191 -14.69 8.44 24.61
CA ARG A 191 -15.48 8.89 23.45
C ARG A 191 -14.63 9.74 22.50
N GLY A 192 -14.78 9.50 21.21
CA GLY A 192 -14.08 10.24 20.15
C GLY A 192 -12.65 9.75 19.88
N THR A 193 -12.13 8.79 20.64
CA THR A 193 -10.79 8.23 20.41
C THR A 193 -10.77 7.39 19.13
N ASN A 194 -9.72 7.54 18.32
CA ASN A 194 -9.43 6.65 17.20
C ASN A 194 -8.93 5.31 17.76
N ILE A 195 -9.69 4.24 17.55
CA ILE A 195 -9.42 2.89 18.05
C ILE A 195 -8.47 2.16 17.10
N VAL A 196 -8.78 2.22 15.80
CA VAL A 196 -8.01 1.60 14.72
C VAL A 196 -7.94 2.59 13.56
N VAL A 197 -6.80 2.67 12.90
CA VAL A 197 -6.65 3.33 11.60
C VAL A 197 -6.00 2.35 10.64
N GLU A 198 -6.70 2.01 9.56
CA GLU A 198 -6.25 1.04 8.56
C GLU A 198 -6.41 1.59 7.14
N ARG A 199 -5.55 1.14 6.24
CA ARG A 199 -5.84 1.17 4.80
C ARG A 199 -6.59 -0.10 4.42
N SER A 200 -7.34 -0.04 3.32
CA SER A 200 -7.93 -1.25 2.77
C SER A 200 -6.82 -2.21 2.31
N LEU A 201 -7.04 -3.51 2.53
CA LEU A 201 -6.22 -4.58 1.98
C LEU A 201 -6.30 -4.65 0.45
N GLY A 202 -7.23 -3.92 -0.17
CA GLY A 202 -7.29 -3.77 -1.61
C GLY A 202 -7.36 -2.33 -2.08
N LYS A 203 -6.45 -1.94 -2.97
CA LYS A 203 -6.53 -0.66 -3.69
C LYS A 203 -7.22 -0.89 -5.03
N ASN A 204 -8.37 -0.27 -5.23
CA ASN A 204 -9.05 -0.35 -6.52
C ASN A 204 -8.28 0.51 -7.54
N ASN A 205 -7.84 -0.09 -8.64
CA ASN A 205 -7.29 0.66 -9.77
C ASN A 205 -8.44 1.29 -10.55
N GLU A 206 -8.43 2.61 -10.72
CA GLU A 206 -9.44 3.37 -11.50
C GLU A 206 -9.56 2.89 -12.97
N ASN A 207 -8.59 2.11 -13.45
CA ASN A 207 -8.56 1.53 -14.79
C ASN A 207 -8.97 0.04 -14.87
N ALA A 208 -9.56 -0.54 -13.82
CA ALA A 208 -9.98 -1.94 -13.83
C ALA A 208 -11.21 -2.14 -14.74
N SER A 209 -11.05 -2.95 -15.79
CA SER A 209 -12.13 -3.37 -16.68
C SER A 209 -13.29 -3.99 -15.89
N ASN A 210 -14.52 -3.66 -16.25
CA ASN A 210 -15.73 -4.21 -15.62
C ASN A 210 -15.81 -5.74 -15.80
N PHE A 211 -15.46 -6.51 -14.77
CA PHE A 211 -15.66 -7.96 -14.73
C PHE A 211 -16.81 -8.28 -13.77
N VAL A 212 -17.89 -8.85 -14.29
CA VAL A 212 -19.01 -9.37 -13.49
C VAL A 212 -18.70 -10.82 -13.12
N MET A 213 -18.52 -11.12 -11.84
CA MET A 213 -18.36 -12.50 -11.36
C MET A 213 -19.72 -13.06 -10.96
N LEU A 214 -20.24 -14.02 -11.75
CA LEU A 214 -21.49 -14.73 -11.48
C LEU A 214 -21.27 -15.81 -10.40
N ASN A 215 -21.98 -15.71 -9.28
CA ASN A 215 -22.07 -16.81 -8.33
C ASN A 215 -23.17 -17.80 -8.78
N ILE A 216 -22.75 -18.97 -9.25
CA ILE A 216 -23.65 -20.04 -9.72
C ILE A 216 -24.27 -20.81 -8.53
N VAL A 217 -23.70 -20.72 -7.33
CA VAL A 217 -24.10 -21.50 -6.14
C VAL A 217 -25.13 -20.75 -5.28
N GLY A 218 -25.10 -19.42 -5.27
CA GLY A 218 -25.93 -18.59 -4.37
C GLY A 218 -27.15 -17.92 -5.00
N ASN A 219 -27.36 -18.06 -6.32
CA ASN A 219 -28.40 -17.37 -7.09
C ASN A 219 -28.45 -15.85 -6.85
N LYS A 220 -27.30 -15.24 -6.51
CA LYS A 220 -27.14 -13.80 -6.24
C LYS A 220 -25.84 -13.30 -6.89
N MET A 221 -25.91 -12.19 -7.61
CA MET A 221 -24.74 -11.53 -8.19
C MET A 221 -23.98 -10.74 -7.11
N ASN A 222 -22.65 -10.77 -7.13
CA ASN A 222 -21.85 -9.78 -6.41
C ASN A 222 -22.05 -8.41 -7.06
N THR A 223 -21.83 -7.33 -6.29
CA THR A 223 -21.65 -6.00 -6.90
C THR A 223 -20.36 -6.00 -7.75
N ASN A 224 -20.32 -5.17 -8.79
CA ASN A 224 -19.13 -5.04 -9.64
C ASN A 224 -17.86 -4.70 -8.83
N SER A 225 -18.01 -3.93 -7.74
CA SER A 225 -16.92 -3.56 -6.83
C SER A 225 -16.37 -4.75 -6.02
N GLN A 226 -17.22 -5.68 -5.56
CA GLN A 226 -16.76 -6.91 -4.90
C GLN A 226 -16.05 -7.87 -5.86
N SER A 227 -16.52 -7.97 -7.11
CA SER A 227 -15.85 -8.79 -8.13
C SER A 227 -14.44 -8.29 -8.44
N ASN A 228 -14.24 -6.98 -8.52
CA ASN A 228 -12.91 -6.38 -8.70
C ASN A 228 -11.99 -6.68 -7.51
N LEU A 229 -12.50 -6.54 -6.28
CA LEU A 229 -11.74 -6.83 -5.06
C LEU A 229 -11.32 -8.31 -4.99
N ASN A 230 -12.20 -9.24 -5.35
CA ASN A 230 -11.87 -10.67 -5.44
C ASN A 230 -10.70 -10.92 -6.38
N ASN A 231 -10.77 -10.41 -7.61
CA ASN A 231 -9.72 -10.60 -8.62
C ASN A 231 -8.39 -10.02 -8.16
N MET A 232 -8.42 -8.81 -7.61
CA MET A 232 -7.24 -8.14 -7.08
C MET A 232 -6.60 -8.96 -5.96
N LEU A 233 -7.38 -9.45 -4.98
CA LEU A 233 -6.85 -10.25 -3.87
C LEU A 233 -6.28 -11.59 -4.35
N VAL A 234 -6.91 -12.24 -5.33
CA VAL A 234 -6.40 -13.49 -5.94
C VAL A 234 -5.03 -13.27 -6.59
N ILE A 235 -4.83 -12.14 -7.24
CA ILE A 235 -3.56 -11.80 -7.90
C ILE A 235 -2.51 -11.39 -6.86
N GLU A 236 -2.84 -10.43 -5.99
CA GLU A 236 -1.90 -9.83 -5.03
C GLU A 236 -1.38 -10.86 -4.02
N GLN A 237 -2.23 -11.80 -3.58
CA GLN A 237 -1.79 -12.83 -2.64
C GLN A 237 -0.66 -13.71 -3.21
N THR A 238 -0.42 -13.72 -4.52
CA THR A 238 0.60 -14.59 -5.14
C THR A 238 1.98 -14.32 -4.59
N ASN A 239 2.31 -13.05 -4.35
CA ASN A 239 3.63 -12.62 -3.91
C ASN A 239 3.64 -11.97 -2.52
N ASP A 240 2.47 -11.83 -1.88
CA ASP A 240 2.34 -11.21 -0.56
C ASP A 240 1.95 -12.22 0.52
N GLU A 241 2.98 -12.70 1.25
CA GLU A 241 2.82 -13.59 2.42
C GLU A 241 2.04 -12.94 3.57
N ILE A 242 2.17 -11.62 3.76
CA ILE A 242 1.48 -10.90 4.83
C ILE A 242 0.01 -10.78 4.49
N LEU A 243 -0.32 -10.50 3.23
CA LEU A 243 -1.70 -10.52 2.74
C LEU A 243 -2.30 -11.91 2.94
N ARG A 244 -1.59 -13.00 2.59
CA ARG A 244 -2.06 -14.37 2.86
C ARG A 244 -2.29 -14.61 4.35
N ALA A 245 -1.37 -14.21 5.21
CA ALA A 245 -1.53 -14.29 6.67
C ALA A 245 -2.80 -13.59 7.16
N LYS A 246 -3.05 -12.36 6.66
CA LYS A 246 -4.26 -11.59 7.00
C LYS A 246 -5.51 -12.27 6.48
N LEU A 247 -5.54 -12.68 5.21
CA LEU A 247 -6.69 -13.35 4.59
C LEU A 247 -7.03 -14.67 5.29
N ASN A 248 -6.02 -15.49 5.61
CA ASN A 248 -6.22 -16.75 6.33
C ASN A 248 -6.76 -16.57 7.75
N CYS A 249 -6.72 -15.35 8.32
CA CYS A 249 -7.34 -15.05 9.61
C CYS A 249 -8.80 -14.62 9.50
N LEU A 250 -9.25 -14.14 8.34
CA LEU A 250 -10.60 -13.57 8.18
C LEU A 250 -11.69 -14.63 8.15
N TYR A 251 -12.93 -14.21 8.43
CA TYR A 251 -14.08 -15.10 8.44
C TYR A 251 -14.51 -15.46 7.02
N ALA A 252 -14.67 -16.74 6.73
CA ALA A 252 -15.02 -17.24 5.39
C ALA A 252 -16.31 -18.09 5.39
N GLY A 253 -17.21 -17.85 6.34
CA GLY A 253 -18.48 -18.59 6.50
C GLY A 253 -18.44 -19.68 7.59
N ASN A 254 -17.26 -20.15 8.00
CA ASN A 254 -17.11 -21.11 9.08
C ASN A 254 -16.70 -20.42 10.39
N MET A 255 -17.36 -20.79 11.49
CA MET A 255 -17.04 -20.30 12.84
C MET A 255 -15.56 -20.55 13.16
N ARG A 256 -14.91 -19.53 13.73
CA ARG A 256 -13.49 -19.56 14.10
C ARG A 256 -13.32 -19.21 15.57
N THR A 257 -12.33 -19.83 16.21
CA THR A 257 -11.98 -19.58 17.62
C THR A 257 -10.50 -19.23 17.79
N ASP A 258 -9.71 -19.32 16.71
CA ASP A 258 -8.32 -18.88 16.68
C ASP A 258 -8.23 -17.35 16.69
N CYS A 259 -7.67 -16.80 17.76
CA CYS A 259 -7.53 -15.36 17.94
C CYS A 259 -6.09 -14.94 17.57
N PRO A 260 -5.89 -14.15 16.50
CA PRO A 260 -4.56 -13.73 16.12
C PRO A 260 -3.98 -12.75 17.15
N ASN A 261 -2.66 -12.85 17.38
CA ASN A 261 -2.00 -12.07 18.42
C ASN A 261 -1.81 -10.61 17.98
N ILE A 262 -2.62 -9.72 18.56
CA ILE A 262 -2.58 -8.29 18.19
C ILE A 262 -1.25 -7.59 18.51
N LYS A 263 -0.46 -8.09 19.46
CA LYS A 263 0.88 -7.56 19.73
C LYS A 263 1.82 -7.88 18.56
N GLN A 264 1.74 -9.09 18.00
CA GLN A 264 2.49 -9.46 16.82
C GLN A 264 2.07 -8.62 15.60
N ILE A 265 0.76 -8.40 15.42
CA ILE A 265 0.22 -7.55 14.35
C ILE A 265 0.73 -6.10 14.44
N ARG A 266 0.71 -5.51 15.65
CA ARG A 266 1.26 -4.16 15.90
C ARG A 266 2.74 -4.03 15.56
N LEU A 267 3.49 -5.10 15.76
CA LEU A 267 4.91 -5.17 15.45
C LEU A 267 5.18 -5.62 13.99
N ASN A 268 4.13 -5.74 13.17
CA ASN A 268 4.18 -6.25 11.80
C ASN A 268 4.90 -7.62 11.70
N ASN A 269 4.74 -8.46 12.72
CA ASN A 269 5.38 -9.77 12.81
C ASN A 269 4.39 -10.89 12.51
N PHE A 270 4.46 -11.43 11.30
CA PHE A 270 3.56 -12.49 10.82
C PHE A 270 4.22 -13.87 10.71
N LYS A 271 5.36 -14.08 11.39
CA LYS A 271 6.17 -15.30 11.23
C LYS A 271 5.42 -16.60 11.55
N ASP A 272 4.52 -16.57 12.52
CA ASP A 272 3.79 -17.75 13.01
C ASP A 272 2.38 -17.88 12.38
N PHE A 273 2.05 -17.02 11.42
CA PHE A 273 0.73 -17.01 10.78
C PHE A 273 0.69 -18.00 9.61
N ASP A 274 -0.51 -18.52 9.33
CA ASP A 274 -0.74 -19.33 8.13
C ASP A 274 -0.64 -18.47 6.86
N THR A 275 0.43 -18.67 6.10
CA THR A 275 0.68 -17.99 4.83
C THR A 275 0.33 -18.87 3.63
N SER A 276 -0.45 -19.93 3.80
CA SER A 276 -0.91 -20.79 2.71
C SER A 276 -1.72 -19.99 1.69
N PHE A 277 -1.68 -20.42 0.44
CA PHE A 277 -2.51 -19.83 -0.61
C PHE A 277 -3.99 -19.98 -0.27
N VAL A 278 -4.71 -18.87 -0.38
CA VAL A 278 -6.16 -18.83 -0.16
C VAL A 278 -6.84 -19.13 -1.49
N SER A 279 -7.73 -20.13 -1.53
CA SER A 279 -8.44 -20.46 -2.77
C SER A 279 -9.32 -19.29 -3.23
N ALA A 280 -9.60 -19.20 -4.52
CA ALA A 280 -10.50 -18.18 -5.06
C ALA A 280 -11.91 -18.24 -4.43
N GLU A 281 -12.39 -19.44 -4.11
CA GLU A 281 -13.64 -19.66 -3.37
C GLU A 281 -13.56 -19.08 -1.95
N MET A 282 -12.46 -19.30 -1.25
CA MET A 282 -12.29 -18.78 0.10
C MET A 282 -12.13 -17.26 0.10
N ILE A 283 -11.41 -16.67 -0.87
CA ILE A 283 -11.36 -15.22 -1.07
C ILE A 283 -12.76 -14.66 -1.31
N TYR A 284 -13.55 -15.32 -2.16
CA TYR A 284 -14.93 -14.92 -2.41
C TYR A 284 -15.76 -14.84 -1.12
N GLN A 285 -15.68 -15.87 -0.25
CA GLN A 285 -16.37 -15.85 1.03
C GLN A 285 -15.84 -14.78 1.98
N ILE A 286 -14.51 -14.59 2.04
CA ILE A 286 -13.89 -13.53 2.84
C ILE A 286 -14.43 -12.16 2.42
N VAL A 287 -14.41 -11.84 1.13
CA VAL A 287 -14.91 -10.55 0.64
C VAL A 287 -16.41 -10.41 0.94
N LYS A 288 -17.20 -11.45 0.71
CA LYS A 288 -18.65 -11.43 0.98
C LYS A 288 -18.98 -11.06 2.43
N PHE A 289 -18.25 -11.60 3.40
CA PHE A 289 -18.59 -11.44 4.82
C PHE A 289 -17.78 -10.37 5.57
N ASN A 290 -16.76 -9.78 4.95
CA ASN A 290 -15.86 -8.83 5.63
C ASN A 290 -15.63 -7.54 4.84
N SER A 291 -16.13 -7.42 3.61
CA SER A 291 -16.01 -6.17 2.84
C SER A 291 -17.10 -5.18 3.22
N PHE A 292 -16.72 -3.91 3.30
CA PHE A 292 -17.61 -2.79 3.60
C PHE A 292 -17.77 -1.92 2.35
N GLY A 293 -19.01 -1.57 2.01
CA GLY A 293 -19.35 -0.69 0.89
C GLY A 293 -20.82 -0.87 0.48
N GLY A 294 -21.46 0.20 0.01
CA GLY A 294 -22.83 0.17 -0.51
C GLY A 294 -22.93 -0.32 -1.97
N GLU A 295 -24.17 -0.51 -2.46
CA GLU A 295 -24.45 -0.98 -3.84
C GLU A 295 -23.81 -0.10 -4.93
N ASN A 296 -23.63 1.19 -4.65
CA ASN A 296 -23.04 2.18 -5.56
C ASN A 296 -21.67 2.69 -5.11
N GLU A 297 -21.09 2.09 -4.07
CA GLU A 297 -19.82 2.52 -3.48
C GLU A 297 -18.73 1.46 -3.67
N GLN A 298 -17.48 1.89 -3.51
CA GLN A 298 -16.34 0.98 -3.56
C GLN A 298 -16.37 0.05 -2.34
N CYS A 299 -16.20 -1.25 -2.58
CA CYS A 299 -16.06 -2.23 -1.53
C CYS A 299 -14.61 -2.26 -1.05
N ASN A 300 -14.42 -2.15 0.26
CA ASN A 300 -13.13 -2.15 0.92
C ASN A 300 -13.06 -3.34 1.89
N LEU A 301 -11.94 -4.06 1.88
CA LEU A 301 -11.65 -5.09 2.88
C LEU A 301 -10.63 -4.56 3.87
N PHE A 302 -10.83 -4.82 5.17
CA PHE A 302 -9.92 -4.42 6.23
C PHE A 302 -9.44 -5.63 7.02
N PHE A 303 -8.38 -5.47 7.83
CA PHE A 303 -7.89 -6.57 8.64
C PHE A 303 -8.47 -6.52 10.05
N ILE A 304 -8.02 -5.59 10.90
CA ILE A 304 -8.47 -5.50 12.30
C ILE A 304 -9.92 -5.02 12.39
N ILE A 305 -10.36 -4.12 11.50
CA ILE A 305 -11.74 -3.61 11.53
C ILE A 305 -12.76 -4.76 11.31
N SER A 306 -12.41 -5.77 10.52
CA SER A 306 -13.26 -6.95 10.25
C SER A 306 -13.53 -7.83 11.48
N PHE A 307 -12.85 -7.60 12.61
CA PHE A 307 -13.14 -8.28 13.88
C PHE A 307 -14.15 -7.53 14.75
N ALA A 308 -14.55 -6.30 14.40
CA ALA A 308 -15.58 -5.57 15.13
C ALA A 308 -16.97 -6.08 14.73
N ASN A 309 -17.68 -6.74 15.66
CA ASN A 309 -18.96 -7.36 15.38
C ASN A 309 -20.11 -6.36 15.18
N HIS A 310 -21.19 -6.84 14.60
CA HIS A 310 -22.43 -6.07 14.50
C HIS A 310 -23.09 -5.85 15.87
N ALA A 311 -23.57 -4.64 16.13
CA ALA A 311 -24.61 -4.38 17.12
C ALA A 311 -25.61 -3.33 16.63
N LYS A 312 -26.88 -3.49 17.04
CA LYS A 312 -27.94 -2.50 16.75
C LYS A 312 -27.69 -1.14 17.41
N GLN A 313 -27.03 -1.13 18.57
CA GLN A 313 -26.59 0.06 19.27
C GLN A 313 -25.06 0.02 19.39
N PRO A 314 -24.34 0.35 18.31
CA PRO A 314 -22.90 0.21 18.28
C PRO A 314 -22.22 1.20 19.23
N ASN A 315 -21.05 0.84 19.72
CA ASN A 315 -20.21 1.73 20.54
C ASN A 315 -19.03 2.33 19.76
N ALA A 316 -18.84 1.95 18.50
CA ALA A 316 -17.90 2.55 17.56
C ALA A 316 -18.54 2.80 16.18
N CYS A 317 -17.94 3.67 15.39
CA CYS A 317 -18.30 3.90 13.99
C CYS A 317 -17.07 3.88 13.09
N LEU A 318 -17.29 3.60 11.82
CA LEU A 318 -16.27 3.68 10.78
C LEU A 318 -16.35 5.05 10.09
N VAL A 319 -15.21 5.72 9.95
CA VAL A 319 -15.09 7.03 9.27
C VAL A 319 -13.95 6.95 8.26
N GLN A 320 -14.12 7.53 7.08
CA GLN A 320 -13.06 7.63 6.09
C GLN A 320 -12.39 9.01 6.15
N GLU A 321 -11.06 9.03 6.21
CA GLU A 321 -10.24 10.24 6.12
C GLU A 321 -9.13 10.03 5.07
N GLY A 322 -9.37 10.53 3.85
CA GLY A 322 -8.47 10.29 2.71
C GLY A 322 -8.45 8.81 2.32
N GLU A 323 -7.25 8.23 2.25
CA GLU A 323 -7.06 6.78 1.99
C GLU A 323 -7.28 5.89 3.24
N PHE A 324 -7.46 6.49 4.42
CA PHE A 324 -7.55 5.76 5.69
C PHE A 324 -8.99 5.57 6.16
N HIS A 325 -9.23 4.43 6.78
CA HIS A 325 -10.46 4.10 7.46
C HIS A 325 -10.19 4.02 8.96
N ILE A 326 -10.97 4.78 9.71
CA ILE A 326 -10.79 5.02 11.13
C ILE A 326 -11.98 4.44 11.87
N LEU A 327 -11.72 3.48 12.76
CA LEU A 327 -12.70 3.02 13.73
C LEU A 327 -12.66 3.96 14.94
N LYS A 328 -13.74 4.69 15.20
CA LYS A 328 -13.80 5.75 16.23
C LYS A 328 -14.82 5.42 17.31
N ALA A 329 -14.50 5.69 18.57
CA ALA A 329 -15.40 5.44 19.69
C ALA A 329 -16.58 6.43 19.72
N LEU A 330 -17.82 5.94 19.71
CA LEU A 330 -19.04 6.76 19.80
C LEU A 330 -19.37 7.19 21.23
N ARG A 331 -18.95 6.38 22.20
CA ARG A 331 -19.08 6.62 23.64
C ARG A 331 -17.84 6.12 24.37
N ASN A 332 -17.80 6.32 25.69
CA ASN A 332 -16.79 5.65 26.52
C ASN A 332 -17.01 4.13 26.46
N ILE A 333 -15.93 3.39 26.24
CA ILE A 333 -15.89 1.92 26.17
C ILE A 333 -15.03 1.45 27.33
N LYS A 334 -15.56 0.54 28.16
CA LYS A 334 -14.83 0.02 29.32
C LYS A 334 -13.77 -1.00 28.87
N ALA A 335 -12.75 -1.18 29.68
CA ALA A 335 -11.85 -2.32 29.54
C ALA A 335 -12.68 -3.61 29.51
N ASP A 336 -12.28 -4.53 28.62
CA ASP A 336 -12.95 -5.80 28.36
C ASP A 336 -14.34 -5.72 27.72
N GLU A 337 -14.78 -4.53 27.31
CA GLU A 337 -16.00 -4.37 26.55
C GLU A 337 -15.75 -4.65 25.06
N GLU A 338 -16.70 -5.33 24.41
CA GLU A 338 -16.64 -5.61 22.97
C GLU A 338 -16.87 -4.32 22.17
N ILE A 339 -16.03 -4.11 21.16
CA ILE A 339 -16.13 -3.01 20.21
C ILE A 339 -16.98 -3.48 19.04
N THR A 340 -18.08 -2.76 18.80
CA THR A 340 -19.12 -3.13 17.85
C THR A 340 -19.45 -1.97 16.92
N ILE A 341 -19.86 -2.31 15.70
CA ILE A 341 -20.25 -1.37 14.65
C ILE A 341 -21.60 -1.73 14.05
N ASP A 342 -22.20 -0.82 13.29
CA ASP A 342 -23.40 -1.14 12.52
C ASP A 342 -23.03 -1.56 11.10
N TYR A 343 -23.31 -2.83 10.74
CA TYR A 343 -22.98 -3.37 9.41
C TYR A 343 -23.93 -2.87 8.32
N VAL A 344 -25.13 -2.45 8.69
CA VAL A 344 -26.21 -2.13 7.74
C VAL A 344 -26.63 -0.67 7.80
N GLY A 345 -26.09 0.09 8.76
CA GLY A 345 -26.37 1.52 8.91
C GLY A 345 -27.87 1.86 8.95
N GLY A 346 -28.25 2.95 8.30
CA GLY A 346 -29.62 3.45 8.26
C GLY A 346 -30.58 2.72 7.32
N ILE A 347 -30.23 1.53 6.79
CA ILE A 347 -31.09 0.77 5.88
C ILE A 347 -32.42 0.41 6.56
N GLN A 348 -33.56 0.62 5.87
CA GLN A 348 -34.89 0.38 6.44
C GLN A 348 -35.16 -1.11 6.73
N ASN A 349 -34.76 -2.02 5.84
CA ASN A 349 -34.94 -3.46 6.03
C ASN A 349 -33.67 -4.16 6.59
N ARG A 350 -33.30 -3.79 7.82
CA ARG A 350 -32.05 -4.25 8.47
C ARG A 350 -31.90 -5.77 8.51
N LYS A 351 -32.99 -6.49 8.81
CA LYS A 351 -32.97 -7.97 8.92
C LYS A 351 -32.54 -8.63 7.61
N GLU A 352 -33.06 -8.16 6.49
CA GLU A 352 -32.70 -8.69 5.17
C GLU A 352 -31.24 -8.35 4.81
N ALA A 353 -30.80 -7.14 5.13
CA ALA A 353 -29.41 -6.73 4.91
C ALA A 353 -28.42 -7.54 5.75
N LEU A 354 -28.76 -7.88 7.00
CA LEU A 354 -27.94 -8.70 7.90
C LEU A 354 -27.81 -10.16 7.44
N LEU A 355 -28.77 -10.70 6.69
CA LEU A 355 -28.65 -12.04 6.10
C LEU A 355 -27.49 -12.13 5.11
N ASN A 356 -27.12 -11.03 4.45
CA ASN A 356 -25.95 -11.02 3.56
C ASN A 356 -24.63 -11.23 4.32
N TRP A 357 -24.63 -10.90 5.62
CA TRP A 357 -23.52 -11.11 6.55
C TRP A 357 -23.60 -12.46 7.30
N GLY A 358 -24.60 -13.30 6.98
CA GLY A 358 -24.85 -14.56 7.70
C GLY A 358 -25.53 -14.40 9.06
N ILE A 359 -26.01 -13.20 9.39
CA ILE A 359 -26.65 -12.90 10.68
C ILE A 359 -28.16 -13.10 10.55
N THR A 360 -28.71 -14.00 11.35
CA THR A 360 -30.14 -14.39 11.30
C THR A 360 -30.99 -13.84 12.43
N ARG A 361 -30.38 -13.23 13.45
CA ARG A 361 -31.04 -12.60 14.61
C ARG A 361 -30.32 -11.30 14.96
N GLU A 362 -31.09 -10.24 15.24
CA GLU A 362 -30.58 -8.93 15.71
C GLU A 362 -30.37 -8.91 17.22
#